data_AF-A0A6H1KJT1-F1
#
_entry.id   AF-A0A6H1KJT1-F1
#
_cell.length_a   1.000
_cell.length_b   1.000
_cell.length_c   1.000
_cell.angle_alpha   90.00
_cell.angle_beta   90.00
_cell.angle_gamma   90.00
#
_symmetry.space_group_name_H-M   'P 1'
#
loop_
_entity.id
_entity.type
_entity.pdbx_description
1 polymer ?
#
loop_
_entity_poly.entity_id
_entity_poly.type
_entity_poly.pdbx_seq_one_letter_code
_entity_poly.pdbx_strand_id
1 'polypeptide(L)'
;MGRMPAKRPAGPFTPLDFQLVLLRRMADHNPDLVDDARHELGVSLADMREANRRWQAMLHAPRSRSAAHRYRSVLGTPESVTPRRIGDLACEALLWPVPLWPGLRFEVLALSNGVVWNEWLVRAPGTAGPVLRTLDDLTPWSCTVDEAARAFAPARPLEGTAPTRWGLAFTAPDASGVRQECAAEFTWGLLQRVAVSGRPG
;
A
#
# COMPACT_ATOMS: atom_id res chain seq x y z
N MET A 1 28.18 30.86 -3.27
CA MET A 1 26.80 31.09 -2.77
C MET A 1 25.86 30.24 -3.61
N GLY A 2 25.48 29.06 -3.12
CA GLY A 2 24.66 28.10 -3.87
C GLY A 2 23.21 28.56 -3.92
N ARG A 3 22.67 28.70 -5.13
CA ARG A 3 21.28 29.09 -5.40
C ARG A 3 20.35 28.00 -4.86
N MET A 4 19.68 28.26 -3.74
CA MET A 4 18.63 27.39 -3.22
C MET A 4 17.52 27.27 -4.27
N PRO A 5 17.06 26.07 -4.65
CA PRO A 5 15.91 25.96 -5.54
C PRO A 5 14.68 26.52 -4.82
N ALA A 6 14.00 27.44 -5.50
CA ALA A 6 12.81 28.11 -5.00
C ALA A 6 11.73 27.08 -4.65
N LYS A 7 11.16 27.23 -3.44
CA LYS A 7 10.00 26.49 -2.95
C LYS A 7 8.87 26.62 -3.98
N ARG A 8 8.53 25.54 -4.70
CA ARG A 8 7.37 25.54 -5.62
C ARG A 8 6.13 26.02 -4.84
N PRO A 9 5.41 27.05 -5.30
CA PRO A 9 4.09 27.34 -4.74
C PRO A 9 3.23 26.09 -4.90
N ALA A 10 2.56 25.67 -3.82
CA ALA A 10 1.91 24.36 -3.74
C ALA A 10 0.74 24.28 -4.75
N GLY A 11 1.00 23.64 -5.89
CA GLY A 11 -0.04 23.23 -6.83
C GLY A 11 -1.06 22.30 -6.17
N PRO A 12 -2.16 21.97 -6.88
CA PRO A 12 -3.17 21.04 -6.36
C PRO A 12 -2.50 19.73 -5.91
N PHE A 13 -3.08 19.08 -4.90
CA PHE A 13 -2.60 17.76 -4.48
C PHE A 13 -2.94 16.75 -5.59
N THR A 14 -1.95 16.03 -6.09
CA THR A 14 -2.04 15.18 -7.28
C THR A 14 -1.95 13.68 -6.94
N PRO A 15 -2.25 12.79 -7.90
CA PRO A 15 -1.96 11.36 -7.75
C PRO A 15 -0.48 11.04 -7.48
N LEU A 16 0.45 11.87 -7.98
CA LEU A 16 1.88 11.72 -7.65
C LEU A 16 2.12 12.00 -6.16
N ASP A 17 1.57 13.10 -5.63
CA ASP A 17 1.66 13.42 -4.20
C ASP A 17 1.09 12.29 -3.34
N PHE A 18 0.00 11.65 -3.79
CA PHE A 18 -0.57 10.50 -3.10
C PHE A 18 0.37 9.30 -3.06
N GLN A 19 1.04 8.96 -4.16
CA GLN A 19 2.03 7.88 -4.19
C GLN A 19 3.19 8.16 -3.22
N LEU A 20 3.57 9.42 -3.05
CA LEU A 20 4.57 9.81 -2.05
C LEU A 20 4.10 9.64 -0.60
N VAL A 21 2.79 9.69 -0.34
CA VAL A 21 2.22 9.31 0.97
C VAL A 21 2.40 7.82 1.21
N LEU A 22 2.15 6.99 0.19
CA LEU A 22 2.34 5.55 0.29
C LEU A 22 3.80 5.21 0.58
N LEU A 23 4.72 5.74 -0.23
CA LEU A 23 6.16 5.56 -0.11
C LEU A 23 6.69 5.98 1.26
N ARG A 24 6.26 7.12 1.80
CA ARG A 24 6.73 7.56 3.12
C ARG A 24 6.43 6.58 4.22
N ARG A 25 5.29 5.88 4.17
CA ARG A 25 4.97 4.85 5.18
C ARG A 25 5.76 3.57 4.95
N MET A 26 6.01 3.19 3.71
CA MET A 26 6.87 2.05 3.38
C MET A 26 8.34 2.30 3.76
N ALA A 27 8.79 3.56 3.79
CA ALA A 27 10.14 3.95 4.19
C ALA A 27 10.46 3.61 5.66
N ASP A 28 9.44 3.37 6.48
CA ASP A 28 9.64 2.89 7.86
C ASP A 28 10.21 1.45 7.89
N HIS A 29 10.14 0.72 6.78
CA HIS A 29 10.65 -0.66 6.65
C HIS A 29 11.74 -0.79 5.58
N ASN A 30 11.57 -0.15 4.42
CA ASN A 30 12.47 -0.29 3.28
C ASN A 30 12.92 1.10 2.78
N PRO A 31 13.76 1.84 3.54
CA PRO A 31 14.14 3.20 3.20
C PRO A 31 14.90 3.29 1.87
N ASP A 32 15.81 2.37 1.59
CA ASP A 32 16.62 2.38 0.36
C ASP A 32 15.77 2.12 -0.89
N LEU A 33 14.89 1.12 -0.84
CA LEU A 33 13.95 0.81 -1.93
C LEU A 33 12.99 1.98 -2.21
N VAL A 34 12.56 2.70 -1.16
CA VAL A 34 11.78 3.93 -1.32
C VAL A 34 12.61 5.04 -1.95
N ASP A 35 13.89 5.15 -1.62
CA ASP A 35 14.77 6.15 -2.20
C ASP A 35 14.97 5.92 -3.69
N ASP A 36 15.17 4.67 -4.11
CA ASP A 36 15.24 4.28 -5.52
C ASP A 36 13.96 4.62 -6.27
N ALA A 37 12.79 4.21 -5.76
CA ALA A 37 11.49 4.53 -6.35
C ALA A 37 11.26 6.05 -6.45
N ARG A 38 11.71 6.81 -5.45
CA ARG A 38 11.63 8.27 -5.43
C ARG A 38 12.52 8.90 -6.51
N HIS A 39 13.71 8.35 -6.73
CA HIS A 39 14.62 8.78 -7.79
C HIS A 39 14.05 8.49 -9.18
N GLU A 40 13.43 7.34 -9.40
CA GLU A 40 12.73 7.01 -10.65
C GLU A 40 11.59 8.00 -10.95
N LEU A 41 10.88 8.45 -9.92
CA LEU A 41 9.83 9.47 -10.02
C LEU A 41 10.38 10.90 -10.19
N GLY A 42 11.69 11.12 -10.05
CA GLY A 42 12.32 12.43 -10.19
C GLY A 42 11.93 13.45 -9.11
N VAL A 43 11.49 12.98 -7.93
CA VAL A 43 11.03 13.83 -6.82
C VAL A 43 12.02 13.82 -5.68
N SER A 44 12.09 14.88 -4.86
CA SER A 44 13.02 14.95 -3.72
C SER A 44 12.45 14.34 -2.43
N LEU A 45 13.32 14.01 -1.47
CA LEU A 45 12.88 13.64 -0.10
C LEU A 45 12.05 14.76 0.54
N ALA A 46 12.35 16.02 0.24
CA ALA A 46 11.59 17.16 0.73
C ALA A 46 10.17 17.20 0.14
N ASP A 47 10.01 16.89 -1.15
CA ASP A 47 8.70 16.80 -1.80
C ASP A 47 7.86 15.68 -1.16
N MET A 48 8.46 14.51 -0.89
CA MET A 48 7.77 13.42 -0.21
C MET A 48 7.30 13.82 1.19
N ARG A 49 8.15 14.50 1.98
CA ARG A 49 7.79 15.00 3.31
C ARG A 49 6.66 16.02 3.25
N GLU A 50 6.71 16.92 2.27
CA GLU A 50 5.69 17.94 2.06
C GLU A 50 4.34 17.34 1.63
N ALA A 51 4.34 16.37 0.72
CA ALA A 51 3.14 15.63 0.34
C ALA A 51 2.49 14.96 1.56
N ASN A 52 3.28 14.30 2.40
CA ASN A 52 2.77 13.68 3.63
C ASN A 52 2.21 14.70 4.61
N ARG A 53 2.87 15.83 4.82
CA ARG A 53 2.38 16.90 5.68
C ARG A 53 1.02 17.43 5.20
N ARG A 54 0.87 17.66 3.89
CA ARG A 54 -0.39 18.10 3.29
C ARG A 54 -1.49 17.04 3.43
N TRP A 55 -1.16 15.77 3.24
CA TRP A 55 -2.10 14.66 3.42
C TRP A 55 -2.62 14.58 4.86
N GLN A 56 -1.73 14.61 5.86
CA GLN A 56 -2.12 14.60 7.26
C GLN A 56 -3.00 15.80 7.61
N ALA A 57 -2.68 17.00 7.09
CA ALA A 57 -3.54 18.17 7.27
C ALA A 57 -4.95 17.98 6.68
N MET A 58 -5.07 17.31 5.52
CA MET A 58 -6.38 16.97 4.92
C MET A 58 -7.16 15.93 5.73
N LEU A 59 -6.49 15.00 6.44
CA LEU A 59 -7.14 14.03 7.31
C LEU A 59 -7.69 14.67 8.59
N HIS A 60 -6.98 15.65 9.16
CA HIS A 60 -7.35 16.30 10.42
C HIS A 60 -8.28 17.52 10.26
N ALA A 61 -8.73 17.85 9.05
CA ALA A 61 -9.55 19.03 8.80
C ALA A 61 -10.97 18.89 9.42
N PRO A 62 -11.49 19.88 10.19
CA PRO A 62 -12.75 19.77 10.94
C PRO A 62 -14.03 19.57 10.10
N ARG A 63 -13.96 19.78 8.79
CA ARG A 63 -15.08 19.62 7.83
C ARG A 63 -14.72 18.67 6.68
N SER A 64 -13.85 17.69 6.96
CA SER A 64 -13.39 16.79 5.90
C SER A 64 -14.58 16.01 5.33
N ARG A 65 -14.75 16.06 4.01
CA ARG A 65 -15.74 15.23 3.29
C ARG A 65 -15.44 13.74 3.57
N SER A 66 -16.41 12.85 3.30
CA SER A 66 -16.23 11.41 3.52
C SER A 66 -14.91 10.92 2.91
N ALA A 67 -14.29 9.91 3.52
CA ALA A 67 -12.98 9.42 3.08
C ALA A 67 -12.99 9.02 1.59
N ALA A 68 -14.07 8.39 1.11
CA ALA A 68 -14.28 8.11 -0.31
C ALA A 68 -14.28 9.36 -1.20
N HIS A 69 -14.92 10.45 -0.76
CA HIS A 69 -14.89 11.72 -1.50
C HIS A 69 -13.46 12.30 -1.54
N ARG A 70 -12.70 12.21 -0.44
CA ARG A 70 -11.30 12.68 -0.41
C ARG A 70 -10.45 11.99 -1.47
N TYR A 71 -10.56 10.67 -1.59
CA TYR A 71 -9.87 9.90 -2.61
C TYR A 71 -10.27 10.31 -4.03
N ARG A 72 -11.57 10.44 -4.32
CA ARG A 72 -12.04 10.94 -5.63
C ARG A 72 -11.53 12.35 -5.95
N SER A 73 -11.41 13.22 -4.94
CA SER A 73 -10.89 14.58 -5.13
C SER A 73 -9.39 14.63 -5.45
N VAL A 74 -8.62 13.65 -4.96
CA VAL A 74 -7.16 13.59 -5.11
C VAL A 74 -6.74 12.76 -6.31
N LEU A 75 -7.37 11.60 -6.48
CA LEU A 75 -7.05 10.60 -7.51
C LEU A 75 -7.91 10.74 -8.76
N GLY A 76 -8.94 11.59 -8.72
CA GLY A 76 -9.89 11.77 -9.81
C GLY A 76 -10.94 10.65 -9.86
N THR A 77 -11.50 10.43 -11.05
CA THR A 77 -12.46 9.36 -11.30
C THR A 77 -11.77 8.00 -11.18
N PRO A 78 -12.32 7.04 -10.39
CA PRO A 78 -11.77 5.69 -10.35
C PRO A 78 -11.84 5.02 -11.71
N GLU A 79 -10.85 4.18 -12.01
CA GLU A 79 -10.83 3.34 -13.21
C GLU A 79 -12.00 2.34 -13.20
N SER A 80 -12.36 1.84 -12.02
CA SER A 80 -13.53 0.97 -11.84
C SER A 80 -14.21 1.22 -10.51
N VAL A 81 -15.53 1.01 -10.49
CA VAL A 81 -16.35 0.95 -9.28
C VAL A 81 -17.12 -0.37 -9.33
N THR A 82 -16.84 -1.26 -8.40
CA THR A 82 -17.47 -2.59 -8.36
C THR A 82 -18.23 -2.80 -7.05
N PRO A 83 -19.53 -3.13 -7.10
CA PRO A 83 -20.25 -3.52 -5.90
C PRO A 83 -19.64 -4.79 -5.27
N ARG A 84 -19.48 -4.80 -3.95
CA ARG A 84 -19.03 -5.96 -3.18
C ARG A 84 -19.94 -6.20 -1.99
N ARG A 85 -20.02 -7.48 -1.61
CA ARG A 85 -20.65 -7.91 -0.36
C ARG A 85 -19.60 -8.54 0.53
N ILE A 86 -19.50 -8.05 1.76
CA ILE A 86 -18.62 -8.58 2.81
C ILE A 86 -19.54 -9.00 3.95
N GLY A 87 -19.84 -10.30 4.04
CA GLY A 87 -20.98 -10.77 4.85
C GLY A 87 -22.28 -10.11 4.38
N ASP A 88 -22.98 -9.46 5.32
CA ASP A 88 -24.23 -8.72 5.04
C ASP A 88 -24.01 -7.26 4.64
N LEU A 89 -22.76 -6.77 4.65
CA LEU A 89 -22.44 -5.39 4.34
C LEU A 89 -22.28 -5.20 2.82
N ALA A 90 -23.04 -4.23 2.28
CA ALA A 90 -22.87 -3.74 0.92
C ALA A 90 -21.81 -2.64 0.87
N CYS A 91 -20.80 -2.85 0.03
CA CYS A 91 -19.67 -1.96 -0.16
C CYS A 91 -19.48 -1.65 -1.66
N GLU A 92 -18.80 -0.56 -1.96
CA GLU A 92 -18.21 -0.31 -3.28
C GLU A 92 -16.70 -0.47 -3.19
N ALA A 93 -16.11 -1.18 -4.15
CA ALA A 93 -14.67 -1.21 -4.38
C ALA A 93 -14.33 -0.20 -5.48
N LEU A 94 -13.63 0.87 -5.10
CA LEU A 94 -13.17 1.91 -6.00
C LEU A 94 -11.69 1.68 -6.30
N LEU A 95 -11.32 1.54 -7.57
CA LEU A 95 -9.94 1.29 -7.98
C LEU A 95 -9.36 2.49 -8.72
N TRP A 96 -8.15 2.91 -8.32
CA TRP A 96 -7.37 3.91 -9.05
C TRP A 96 -6.02 3.36 -9.51
N PRO A 97 -5.53 3.78 -10.69
CA PRO A 97 -4.17 3.49 -11.11
C PRO A 97 -3.16 4.16 -10.19
N VAL A 98 -2.06 3.47 -9.93
CA VAL A 98 -0.88 3.97 -9.22
C VAL A 98 0.34 3.80 -10.12
N PRO A 99 0.72 4.82 -10.92
CA PRO A 99 1.75 4.71 -11.95
C PRO A 99 3.08 4.06 -11.52
N LEU A 100 3.49 4.21 -10.26
CA LEU A 100 4.69 3.57 -9.71
C LEU A 100 4.61 2.02 -9.73
N TRP A 101 3.39 1.47 -9.61
CA TRP A 101 3.13 0.04 -9.68
C TRP A 101 2.10 -0.24 -10.78
N PRO A 102 2.49 -0.30 -12.07
CA PRO A 102 1.56 -0.41 -13.19
C PRO A 102 0.60 -1.61 -13.11
N GLY A 103 1.08 -2.71 -12.53
CA GLY A 103 0.29 -3.94 -12.30
C GLY A 103 -0.63 -3.89 -11.08
N LEU A 104 -0.64 -2.81 -10.30
CA LEU A 104 -1.45 -2.66 -9.09
C LEU A 104 -2.48 -1.55 -9.24
N ARG A 105 -3.47 -1.57 -8.35
CA ARG A 105 -4.46 -0.51 -8.14
C ARG A 105 -4.54 -0.18 -6.67
N PHE A 106 -4.80 1.08 -6.35
CA PHE A 106 -5.22 1.46 -5.01
C PHE A 106 -6.73 1.23 -4.90
N GLU A 107 -7.13 0.24 -4.11
CA GLU A 107 -8.51 -0.09 -3.80
C GLU A 107 -8.95 0.62 -2.53
N VAL A 108 -10.08 1.32 -2.61
CA VAL A 108 -10.81 1.80 -1.44
C VAL A 108 -12.12 1.04 -1.37
N LEU A 109 -12.31 0.28 -0.30
CA LEU A 109 -13.58 -0.34 0.03
C LEU A 109 -14.40 0.64 0.88
N ALA A 110 -15.45 1.20 0.30
CA ALA A 110 -16.33 2.16 0.96
C ALA A 110 -17.71 1.55 1.23
N LEU A 111 -18.23 1.74 2.43
CA LEU A 111 -19.62 1.47 2.78
C LEU A 111 -20.54 2.50 2.12
N SER A 112 -21.84 2.19 2.04
CA SER A 112 -22.87 3.08 1.47
C SER A 112 -22.98 4.44 2.17
N ASN A 113 -22.58 4.54 3.45
CA ASN A 113 -22.51 5.79 4.21
C ASN A 113 -21.21 6.59 3.94
N GLY A 114 -20.34 6.13 3.04
CA GLY A 114 -19.08 6.76 2.67
C GLY A 114 -17.92 6.51 3.65
N VAL A 115 -18.12 5.68 4.68
CA VAL A 115 -17.06 5.21 5.56
C VAL A 115 -16.16 4.25 4.79
N VAL A 116 -14.84 4.46 4.87
CA VAL A 116 -13.86 3.56 4.26
C VAL A 116 -13.57 2.43 5.24
N TRP A 117 -13.80 1.20 4.80
CA TRP A 117 -13.53 -0.02 5.55
C TRP A 117 -12.07 -0.44 5.40
N ASN A 118 -11.53 -0.36 4.18
CA ASN A 118 -10.16 -0.74 3.88
C ASN A 118 -9.61 0.05 2.68
N GLU A 119 -8.29 0.20 2.64
CA GLU A 119 -7.58 1.00 1.64
C GLU A 119 -6.19 0.41 1.33
N TRP A 120 -6.08 -0.41 0.28
CA TRP A 120 -4.86 -1.17 -0.03
C TRP A 120 -4.49 -1.14 -1.51
N LEU A 121 -3.22 -1.44 -1.78
CA LEU A 121 -2.74 -1.85 -3.09
C LEU A 121 -3.17 -3.29 -3.36
N VAL A 122 -3.91 -3.48 -4.45
CA VAL A 122 -4.38 -4.79 -4.94
C VAL A 122 -3.87 -5.03 -6.36
N ARG A 123 -3.82 -6.29 -6.79
CA ARG A 123 -3.50 -6.64 -8.18
C ARG A 123 -4.57 -6.05 -9.10
N ALA A 124 -4.14 -5.38 -10.17
CA ALA A 124 -5.08 -4.87 -11.16
C ALA A 124 -5.90 -6.04 -11.75
N PRO A 125 -7.23 -5.89 -11.91
CA PRO A 125 -8.06 -6.94 -12.50
C PRO A 125 -7.53 -7.40 -13.85
N GLY A 126 -7.42 -8.71 -14.05
CA GLY A 126 -6.89 -9.31 -15.29
C GLY A 126 -5.36 -9.38 -15.39
N THR A 127 -4.62 -8.74 -14.47
CA THR A 127 -3.16 -8.86 -14.40
C THR A 127 -2.76 -10.11 -13.62
N ALA A 128 -1.81 -10.88 -14.16
CA ALA A 128 -1.26 -12.03 -13.44
C ALA A 128 -0.53 -11.59 -12.16
N GLY A 129 -0.78 -12.30 -11.06
CA GLY A 129 -0.02 -12.15 -9.82
C GLY A 129 1.36 -12.83 -9.89
N PRO A 130 2.23 -12.58 -8.90
CA PRO A 130 3.51 -13.27 -8.78
C PRO A 130 3.28 -14.76 -8.50
N VAL A 131 4.22 -15.59 -8.94
CA VAL A 131 4.25 -17.02 -8.61
C VAL A 131 5.07 -17.16 -7.32
N LEU A 132 4.39 -17.37 -6.20
CA LEU A 132 5.02 -17.52 -4.89
C LEU A 132 5.10 -19.00 -4.52
N ARG A 133 6.31 -19.54 -4.40
CA ARG A 133 6.59 -20.95 -4.10
C ARG A 133 7.36 -21.09 -2.80
N THR A 134 8.38 -20.25 -2.60
CA THR A 134 9.27 -20.30 -1.44
C THR A 134 9.38 -18.93 -0.77
N LEU A 135 10.09 -18.89 0.35
CA LEU A 135 10.45 -17.64 1.02
C LEU A 135 11.26 -16.69 0.15
N ASP A 136 12.03 -17.20 -0.81
CA ASP A 136 12.87 -16.37 -1.68
C ASP A 136 12.05 -15.53 -2.66
N ASP A 137 10.81 -15.95 -2.96
CA ASP A 137 9.88 -15.20 -3.79
C ASP A 137 9.28 -13.99 -3.04
N LEU A 138 9.40 -13.95 -1.71
CA LEU A 138 8.80 -12.93 -0.84
C LEU A 138 9.74 -11.75 -0.59
N THR A 139 10.15 -11.08 -1.67
CA THR A 139 10.93 -9.83 -1.61
C THR A 139 10.02 -8.62 -1.34
N PRO A 140 10.52 -7.52 -0.76
CA PRO A 140 9.72 -6.31 -0.56
C PRO A 140 9.02 -5.87 -1.86
N TRP A 141 7.73 -5.56 -1.75
CA TRP A 141 6.83 -5.14 -2.83
C TRP A 141 6.49 -6.19 -3.90
N SER A 142 6.95 -7.43 -3.75
CA SER A 142 6.67 -8.52 -4.70
C SER A 142 5.20 -8.91 -4.79
N CYS A 143 4.48 -8.93 -3.66
CA CYS A 143 3.12 -9.44 -3.60
C CYS A 143 2.21 -8.65 -2.67
N THR A 144 0.89 -8.82 -2.88
CA THR A 144 -0.14 -8.29 -2.00
C THR A 144 -0.47 -9.26 -0.84
N VAL A 145 -1.20 -8.76 0.16
CA VAL A 145 -1.73 -9.60 1.27
C VAL A 145 -2.52 -10.79 0.74
N ASP A 146 -3.43 -10.56 -0.22
CA ASP A 146 -4.29 -11.61 -0.78
C ASP A 146 -3.50 -12.66 -1.57
N GLU A 147 -2.45 -12.23 -2.28
CA GLU A 147 -1.55 -13.12 -3.03
C GLU A 147 -0.76 -14.03 -2.09
N ALA A 148 -0.18 -13.47 -1.02
CA ALA A 148 0.53 -14.23 -0.01
C ALA A 148 -0.39 -15.21 0.76
N ALA A 149 -1.56 -14.74 1.18
CA ALA A 149 -2.54 -15.55 1.91
C ALA A 149 -3.04 -16.74 1.10
N ARG A 150 -3.20 -16.56 -0.23
CA ARG A 150 -3.59 -17.64 -1.14
C ARG A 150 -2.45 -18.62 -1.38
N ALA A 151 -1.24 -18.13 -1.62
CA ALA A 151 -0.10 -18.98 -1.96
C ALA A 151 0.35 -19.86 -0.78
N PHE A 152 0.26 -19.35 0.45
CA PHE A 152 0.76 -20.03 1.64
C PHE A 152 -0.35 -20.42 2.62
N ALA A 153 -1.48 -20.89 2.09
CA ALA A 153 -2.59 -21.35 2.92
C ALA A 153 -2.19 -22.58 3.79
N PRO A 154 -2.70 -22.66 5.05
CA PRO A 154 -3.54 -21.68 5.71
C PRO A 154 -2.72 -20.49 6.25
N ALA A 155 -3.21 -19.27 5.98
CA ALA A 155 -2.65 -18.05 6.51
C ALA A 155 -3.59 -17.44 7.58
N ARG A 156 -3.02 -16.86 8.64
CA ARG A 156 -3.76 -16.26 9.75
C ARG A 156 -3.43 -14.77 9.84
N PRO A 157 -4.44 -13.89 9.85
CA PRO A 157 -4.21 -12.47 10.11
C PRO A 157 -3.54 -12.24 11.47
N LEU A 158 -2.60 -11.30 11.52
CA LEU A 158 -2.02 -10.78 12.73
C LEU A 158 -2.39 -9.30 12.87
N GLU A 159 -2.57 -8.83 14.09
CA GLU A 159 -2.84 -7.42 14.35
C GLU A 159 -1.65 -6.57 13.90
N GLY A 160 -1.92 -5.56 13.07
CA GLY A 160 -0.89 -4.64 12.59
C GLY A 160 -0.47 -3.65 13.66
N THR A 161 0.80 -3.22 13.62
CA THR A 161 1.32 -2.26 14.62
C THR A 161 0.88 -0.80 14.38
N ALA A 162 0.11 -0.53 13.32
CA ALA A 162 -0.40 0.78 12.92
C ALA A 162 -1.59 0.62 11.96
N PRO A 163 -2.45 1.65 11.76
CA PRO A 163 -3.69 1.53 10.97
C PRO A 163 -3.53 1.05 9.52
N THR A 164 -2.39 1.34 8.88
CA THR A 164 -2.09 0.95 7.48
C THR A 164 -1.18 -0.27 7.38
N ARG A 165 -0.83 -0.86 8.53
CA ARG A 165 0.01 -2.06 8.62
C ARG A 165 -0.86 -3.27 8.84
N TRP A 166 -0.48 -4.37 8.20
CA TRP A 166 -1.16 -5.64 8.33
C TRP A 166 -0.13 -6.74 8.49
N GLY A 167 -0.43 -7.73 9.34
CA GLY A 167 0.43 -8.89 9.52
C GLY A 167 -0.24 -10.18 9.05
N LEU A 168 0.56 -11.13 8.58
CA LEU A 168 0.08 -12.44 8.17
C LEU A 168 1.05 -13.53 8.66
N ALA A 169 0.54 -14.46 9.46
CA ALA A 169 1.25 -15.67 9.84
C ALA A 169 0.93 -16.80 8.86
N PHE A 170 1.95 -17.51 8.38
CA PHE A 170 1.78 -18.65 7.47
C PHE A 170 3.01 -19.58 7.54
N THR A 171 2.94 -20.69 6.81
CA THR A 171 4.07 -21.62 6.66
C THR A 171 4.46 -21.76 5.20
N ALA A 172 5.70 -21.40 4.88
CA ALA A 172 6.25 -21.47 3.52
C ALA A 172 7.57 -22.27 3.50
N PRO A 173 7.87 -22.98 2.40
CA PRO A 173 9.16 -23.64 2.25
C PRO A 173 10.28 -22.62 2.02
N ASP A 174 11.45 -22.85 2.61
CA ASP A 174 12.68 -22.18 2.23
C ASP A 174 13.28 -22.77 0.94
N ALA A 175 14.46 -22.28 0.52
CA ALA A 175 15.18 -22.74 -0.66
C ALA A 175 15.49 -24.26 -0.66
N SER A 176 15.57 -24.89 0.52
CA SER A 176 15.81 -26.32 0.68
C SER A 176 14.52 -27.15 0.70
N GLY A 177 13.36 -26.49 0.62
CA GLY A 177 12.04 -27.11 0.72
C GLY A 177 11.56 -27.33 2.16
N VAL A 178 12.32 -26.92 3.16
CA VAL A 178 11.93 -27.07 4.57
C VAL A 178 10.90 -26.01 4.91
N ARG A 179 9.77 -26.44 5.48
CA ARG A 179 8.67 -25.55 5.85
C ARG A 179 9.02 -24.77 7.12
N GLN A 180 8.96 -23.44 7.01
CA GLN A 180 9.28 -22.50 8.07
C GLN A 180 8.01 -21.76 8.51
N GLU A 181 7.85 -21.55 9.81
CA GLU A 181 6.83 -20.63 10.32
C GLU A 181 7.28 -19.19 10.10
N CYS A 182 6.40 -18.39 9.51
CA CYS A 182 6.72 -17.06 9.03
C CYS A 182 5.67 -16.04 9.46
N ALA A 183 6.10 -14.81 9.67
CA ALA A 183 5.26 -13.63 9.83
C ALA A 183 5.65 -12.60 8.77
N ALA A 184 4.75 -12.30 7.84
CA ALA A 184 4.92 -11.21 6.88
C ALA A 184 4.24 -9.94 7.37
N GLU A 185 4.90 -8.82 7.13
CA GLU A 185 4.36 -7.48 7.38
C GLU A 185 4.11 -6.76 6.07
N PHE A 186 2.95 -6.12 5.98
CA PHE A 186 2.48 -5.39 4.83
C PHE A 186 2.20 -3.94 5.22
N THR A 187 2.39 -3.03 4.28
CA THR A 187 1.99 -1.63 4.40
C THR A 187 1.19 -1.28 3.16
N TRP A 188 0.00 -0.70 3.35
CA TRP A 188 -0.96 -0.49 2.26
C TRP A 188 -1.27 -1.78 1.48
N GLY A 189 -1.30 -2.93 2.15
CA GLY A 189 -1.55 -4.23 1.51
C GLY A 189 -0.40 -4.81 0.68
N LEU A 190 0.76 -4.14 0.61
CA LEU A 190 1.93 -4.57 -0.16
C LEU A 190 3.06 -5.05 0.77
N LEU A 191 3.69 -6.18 0.43
CA LEU A 191 4.69 -6.84 1.29
C LEU A 191 5.87 -5.92 1.60
N GLN A 192 6.29 -5.85 2.87
CA GLN A 192 7.43 -5.05 3.30
C GLN A 192 8.58 -5.91 3.80
N ARG A 193 8.30 -6.96 4.57
CA ARG A 193 9.30 -7.91 5.07
C ARG A 193 8.66 -9.20 5.53
N VAL A 194 9.49 -10.24 5.67
CA VAL A 194 9.12 -11.52 6.27
C VAL A 194 10.10 -11.86 7.37
N ALA A 195 9.59 -12.23 8.53
CA ALA A 195 10.37 -12.81 9.63
C ALA A 195 10.11 -14.31 9.70
N VAL A 196 11.16 -15.10 9.90
CA VAL A 196 11.07 -16.55 10.13
C VAL A 196 11.23 -16.82 11.61
N SER A 197 10.28 -17.53 12.21
CA SER A 197 10.36 -17.95 13.61
C SER A 197 11.58 -18.85 13.81
N GLY A 198 12.51 -18.44 14.69
CA GLY A 198 13.68 -19.26 15.07
C GLY A 198 15.02 -18.86 14.43
N ARG A 199 15.08 -17.84 13.57
CA ARG A 199 16.35 -17.16 13.27
C ARG A 199 16.48 -15.90 14.13
N PRO A 200 17.50 -15.76 14.98
CA PRO A 200 17.86 -14.44 15.49
C PRO A 200 18.26 -13.58 14.28
N GLY A 201 17.67 -12.38 14.21
CA GLY A 201 18.01 -11.37 13.20
C GLY A 201 19.41 -10.79 13.39
#